data_AF-A0A1I3TLL1-F1
#
_entry.id   AF-A0A1I3TLL1-F1
#
_cell.length_a   1.000
_cell.length_b   1.000
_cell.length_c   1.000
_cell.angle_alpha   90.00
_cell.angle_beta   90.00
_cell.angle_gamma   90.00
#
_symmetry.space_group_name_H-M   'P 1'
#
loop_
_entity.id
_entity.type
_entity.pdbx_description
1 polymer ?
#
loop_
_entity_poly.entity_id
_entity_poly.type
_entity_poly.pdbx_seq_one_letter_code
_entity_poly.pdbx_strand_id
1 'polypeptide(L)'
;MLVRAPEGLTVVRTVRPLDSGERWIGFYGGATAHDLDVPGMLSALVKPLAEAAIPVFVASTSHADLVLVPQQRKHQAVIVLEGAGHQVESGDGEADEPFWSQP
;
A
#
# COMPACT_ATOMS: atom_id res chain seq x y z
N MET A 1 2.38 -11.14 1.12
CA MET A 1 2.77 -11.44 -0.27
C MET A 1 4.13 -12.13 -0.28
N LEU A 2 4.27 -13.17 -1.11
CA LEU A 2 5.52 -13.90 -1.32
C LEU A 2 5.82 -13.86 -2.82
N VAL A 3 7.02 -13.40 -3.20
CA VAL A 3 7.45 -13.34 -4.60
C VAL A 3 8.73 -14.15 -4.74
N ARG A 4 8.69 -15.19 -5.58
CA ARG A 4 9.89 -15.95 -5.96
C ARG A 4 10.42 -15.37 -7.26
N ALA A 5 11.66 -14.91 -7.23
CA ALA A 5 12.38 -14.35 -8.36
C ALA A 5 13.73 -15.07 -8.49
N PRO A 6 14.44 -14.94 -9.64
CA PRO A 6 15.76 -15.54 -9.83
C PRO A 6 16.77 -15.20 -8.71
N GLU A 7 16.67 -14.00 -8.15
CA GLU A 7 17.50 -13.50 -7.06
C GLU A 7 17.12 -14.03 -5.67
N GLY A 8 15.96 -14.69 -5.53
CA GLY A 8 15.53 -15.29 -4.27
C GLY A 8 14.06 -15.06 -3.94
N LEU A 9 13.78 -14.95 -2.64
CA LEU A 9 12.43 -14.78 -2.11
C LEU A 9 12.26 -13.40 -1.49
N THR A 10 11.30 -12.63 -2.00
CA THR A 10 10.84 -11.38 -1.40
C THR A 10 9.57 -11.64 -0.59
N VAL A 11 9.53 -11.12 0.64
CA VAL A 11 8.40 -11.28 1.57
C VAL A 11 7.91 -9.91 2.00
N VAL A 12 6.65 -9.60 1.69
CA VAL A 12 5.92 -8.45 2.25
C VAL A 12 4.89 -8.99 3.22
N ARG A 13 4.94 -8.52 4.47
CA ARG A 13 4.08 -9.00 5.56
C ARG A 13 3.80 -7.88 6.55
N THR A 14 2.77 -8.07 7.38
CA THR A 14 2.53 -7.22 8.54
C THR A 14 3.71 -7.27 9.50
N VAL A 15 3.96 -6.12 10.14
CA VAL A 15 5.03 -5.98 11.14
C VAL A 15 4.51 -6.49 12.48
N ARG A 16 5.28 -7.35 13.12
CA ARG A 16 5.02 -7.85 14.48
C ARG A 16 5.75 -6.94 15.48
N PRO A 17 5.29 -6.86 16.75
CA PRO A 17 5.89 -5.98 17.75
C PRO A 17 7.41 -6.15 17.92
N LEU A 18 7.90 -7.39 17.81
CA LEU A 18 9.31 -7.74 17.99
C LEU A 18 10.20 -7.50 16.76
N ASP A 19 9.61 -7.16 15.60
CA ASP A 19 10.39 -6.96 14.38
C ASP A 19 11.17 -5.64 14.43
N SER A 20 12.46 -5.73 14.13
CA SER A 20 13.36 -4.59 13.94
C SER A 20 13.58 -4.33 12.45
N GLY A 21 13.99 -3.10 12.10
CA GLY A 21 14.27 -2.69 10.73
C GLY A 21 13.31 -1.63 10.18
N GLU A 22 13.51 -1.29 8.91
CA GLU A 22 12.68 -0.31 8.20
C GLU A 22 11.26 -0.84 8.05
N ARG A 23 10.29 0.00 8.41
CA ARG A 23 8.86 -0.32 8.35
C ARG A 23 8.23 0.46 7.22
N TRP A 24 7.21 -0.14 6.62
CA TRP A 24 6.50 0.41 5.49
C TRP A 24 5.01 0.50 5.81
N ILE A 25 4.36 1.55 5.33
CA ILE A 25 2.92 1.79 5.49
C ILE A 25 2.27 1.65 4.12
N GLY A 26 1.17 0.91 4.03
CA GLY A 26 0.44 0.72 2.79
C GLY A 26 -0.71 1.68 2.63
N PHE A 27 -0.84 2.25 1.44
CA PHE A 27 -2.05 2.87 0.92
C PHE A 27 -2.78 1.86 0.04
N TYR A 28 -4.08 1.70 0.30
CA TYR A 28 -4.95 0.75 -0.40
C TYR A 28 -5.97 1.53 -1.22
N GLY A 29 -5.90 1.47 -2.54
CA GLY A 29 -6.89 2.10 -3.42
C GLY A 29 -8.13 1.22 -3.52
N GLY A 30 -9.20 1.52 -2.76
CA GLY A 30 -10.36 0.60 -2.73
C GLY A 30 -11.74 1.15 -2.34
N ALA A 31 -11.90 2.44 -2.05
CA ALA A 31 -13.21 2.93 -1.58
C ALA A 31 -14.32 2.89 -2.65
N THR A 32 -13.97 2.90 -3.93
CA THR A 32 -14.91 2.70 -5.03
C THR A 32 -14.28 1.80 -6.08
N ALA A 33 -14.46 0.49 -5.93
CA ALA A 33 -14.23 -0.48 -6.99
C ALA A 33 -15.27 -0.27 -8.12
N HIS A 34 -15.17 0.85 -8.83
CA HIS A 34 -15.74 0.98 -10.15
C HIS A 34 -14.69 0.46 -11.12
N ASP A 35 -14.89 -0.80 -11.49
CA ASP A 35 -14.16 -1.57 -12.49
C ASP A 35 -12.62 -1.50 -12.38
N LEU A 36 -12.04 -2.65 -12.00
CA LEU A 36 -10.62 -2.99 -12.16
C LEU A 36 -10.09 -2.77 -13.61
N ASP A 37 -10.98 -2.40 -14.54
CA ASP A 37 -10.75 -2.13 -15.96
C ASP A 37 -10.52 -0.64 -16.30
N VAL A 38 -10.24 0.24 -15.33
CA VAL A 38 -9.77 1.61 -15.63
C VAL A 38 -8.24 1.70 -15.50
N PRO A 39 -7.48 1.62 -16.62
CA PRO A 39 -6.06 1.92 -16.64
C PRO A 39 -5.77 3.30 -16.03
N GLY A 40 -4.76 3.37 -15.16
CA GLY A 40 -4.22 4.65 -14.66
C GLY A 40 -4.41 4.92 -13.17
N MET A 41 -5.21 4.10 -12.45
CA MET A 41 -5.41 4.26 -11.00
C MET A 41 -4.10 4.17 -10.21
N LEU A 42 -3.25 3.18 -10.49
CA LEU A 42 -1.92 3.10 -9.88
C LEU A 42 -1.06 4.33 -10.20
N SER A 43 -1.11 4.82 -11.44
CA SER A 43 -0.33 5.99 -11.85
C SER A 43 -0.78 7.26 -11.12
N ALA A 44 -2.07 7.39 -10.79
CA ALA A 44 -2.59 8.51 -10.02
C ALA A 44 -2.03 8.56 -8.60
N LEU A 45 -1.66 7.41 -8.02
CA LEU A 45 -0.99 7.32 -6.72
C LEU A 45 0.53 7.48 -6.83
N VAL A 46 1.17 6.78 -7.77
CA VAL A 46 2.64 6.72 -7.86
C VAL A 46 3.24 8.03 -8.36
N LYS A 47 2.60 8.71 -9.33
CA LYS A 47 3.14 9.94 -9.93
C LYS A 47 3.41 11.05 -8.90
N PRO A 48 2.44 11.48 -8.07
CA PRO A 48 2.70 12.54 -7.09
C PRO A 48 3.74 12.13 -6.04
N LEU A 49 3.77 10.86 -5.64
CA LEU A 49 4.80 10.34 -4.72
C LEU A 49 6.21 10.40 -5.34
N ALA A 50 6.33 10.04 -6.63
CA ALA A 50 7.59 10.11 -7.36
C ALA A 50 8.06 11.56 -7.54
N GLU A 51 7.16 12.48 -7.88
CA GLU A 51 7.46 13.93 -7.99
C GLU A 51 7.94 14.51 -6.66
N ALA A 52 7.46 13.99 -5.53
CA ALA A 52 7.91 14.34 -4.19
C ALA A 52 9.16 13.58 -3.71
N ALA A 53 9.78 12.76 -4.57
CA ALA A 53 10.92 11.89 -4.27
C ALA A 53 10.68 10.95 -3.07
N ILE A 54 9.45 10.45 -2.92
CA ILE A 54 9.09 9.47 -1.90
C ILE A 54 9.28 8.06 -2.49
N PRO A 55 10.13 7.21 -1.89
CA PRO A 55 10.30 5.83 -2.33
C PRO A 55 8.98 5.06 -2.22
N VAL A 56 8.68 4.25 -3.24
CA VAL A 56 7.49 3.39 -3.26
C VAL A 56 7.87 1.95 -3.57
N PHE A 57 7.17 1.01 -2.92
CA PHE A 57 7.10 -0.39 -3.35
C PHE A 57 5.64 -0.68 -3.69
N VAL A 58 5.39 -1.23 -4.88
CA VAL A 58 4.03 -1.51 -5.34
C VAL A 58 3.80 -3.01 -5.45
N ALA A 59 2.66 -3.45 -4.92
CA ALA A 59 2.18 -4.81 -5.06
C ALA A 59 0.73 -4.80 -5.56
N SER A 60 0.53 -5.16 -6.83
CA SER A 60 -0.81 -5.35 -7.39
C SER A 60 -1.42 -6.66 -6.90
N THR A 61 -2.69 -6.60 -6.50
CA THR A 61 -3.50 -7.76 -6.13
C THR A 61 -4.73 -7.84 -7.05
N SER A 62 -5.54 -8.90 -6.91
CA SER A 62 -6.79 -9.01 -7.67
C SER A 62 -7.83 -7.94 -7.32
N HIS A 63 -7.73 -7.32 -6.12
CA HIS A 63 -8.73 -6.39 -5.62
C HIS A 63 -8.26 -4.93 -5.65
N ALA A 64 -6.96 -4.70 -5.53
CA ALA A 64 -6.38 -3.37 -5.49
C ALA A 64 -4.86 -3.40 -5.70
N ASP A 65 -4.30 -2.23 -5.99
CA ASP A 65 -2.88 -1.98 -5.85
C ASP A 65 -2.55 -1.53 -4.42
N LEU A 66 -1.56 -2.20 -3.81
CA LEU A 66 -0.98 -1.78 -2.55
C LEU A 66 0.27 -0.95 -2.82
N VAL A 67 0.23 0.34 -2.45
CA VAL A 67 1.38 1.26 -2.55
C VAL A 67 2.00 1.43 -1.17
N LEU A 68 3.18 0.88 -0.96
CA LEU A 68 3.93 0.97 0.28
C LEU A 68 4.91 2.15 0.24
N VAL A 69 4.95 2.93 1.32
CA VAL A 69 5.98 3.97 1.55
C VAL A 69 6.72 3.73 2.87
N PRO A 70 7.96 4.22 3.03
CA PRO A 70 8.65 4.16 4.31
C PRO A 70 7.84 4.85 5.41
N GLN A 71 7.74 4.23 6.59
CA GLN A 71 6.91 4.74 7.70
C GLN A 71 7.27 6.18 8.08
N GLN A 72 8.55 6.54 8.03
CA GLN A 72 9.03 7.89 8.34
C GLN A 72 8.54 8.94 7.34
N ARG A 73 8.16 8.52 6.12
CA ARG A 73 7.61 9.37 5.06
C ARG A 73 6.08 9.39 5.03
N LYS A 74 5.39 8.65 5.93
CA LYS A 74 3.92 8.54 5.95
C LYS A 74 3.23 9.91 5.86
N HIS A 75 3.57 10.82 6.77
CA HIS A 75 2.92 12.14 6.83
C HIS A 75 3.13 12.95 5.54
N GLN A 76 4.35 12.91 4.98
CA GLN A 76 4.65 13.56 3.71
C GLN A 76 3.85 12.93 2.55
N ALA A 77 3.75 11.59 2.52
CA ALA A 77 2.99 10.87 1.51
C ALA A 77 1.49 11.23 1.56
N VAL A 78 0.91 11.34 2.77
CA VAL A 78 -0.49 11.79 2.94
C VAL A 78 -0.69 13.18 2.33
N ILE A 79 0.14 14.16 2.72
CA ILE A 79 0.05 15.54 2.18
C ILE A 79 0.14 15.55 0.65
N VAL A 80 1.08 14.78 0.09
CA VAL A 80 1.30 14.72 -1.36
C VAL A 80 0.11 14.10 -2.08
N LEU A 81 -0.47 13.03 -1.53
CA LEU A 81 -1.64 12.38 -2.10
C LEU A 81 -2.89 13.28 -1.99
N GLU A 82 -3.11 13.92 -0.84
CA GLU A 82 -4.20 14.88 -0.65
C GLU A 82 -4.05 16.10 -1.57
N GLY A 83 -2.84 16.64 -1.71
CA GLY A 83 -2.52 17.71 -2.64
C GLY A 83 -2.75 17.35 -4.11
N ALA A 84 -2.68 16.06 -4.45
CA ALA A 84 -3.02 15.52 -5.76
C ALA A 84 -4.53 15.22 -5.93
N GLY A 85 -5.35 15.50 -4.91
CA GLY A 85 -6.81 15.34 -4.93
C GLY A 85 -7.32 14.00 -4.40
N HIS A 86 -6.46 13.16 -3.83
CA HIS A 86 -6.89 11.91 -3.19
C HIS A 86 -7.45 12.18 -1.79
N GLN A 87 -8.44 11.38 -1.37
CA GLN A 87 -8.89 11.35 0.02
C GLN A 87 -8.16 10.21 0.73
N VAL A 88 -7.49 10.53 1.84
CA VAL A 88 -6.75 9.54 2.62
C VAL A 88 -7.43 9.36 3.97
N GLU A 89 -7.87 8.15 4.24
CA GLU A 89 -8.48 7.77 5.51
C GLU A 89 -7.52 6.89 6.31
N SER A 90 -7.56 7.03 7.64
CA SER A 90 -6.89 6.08 8.52
C SER A 90 -7.64 4.75 8.44
N GLY A 91 -6.96 3.69 8.01
CA GLY A 91 -7.46 2.33 8.15
C GLY A 91 -7.42 1.92 9.62
N ASP A 92 -8.39 2.36 10.42
CA ASP A 92 -8.62 1.87 11.79
C ASP A 92 -9.51 0.61 11.80
N GLY A 93 -9.65 -0.05 10.65
CA GLY A 93 -10.23 -1.38 10.57
C GLY A 93 -9.32 -2.35 11.31
N GLU A 94 -9.77 -2.76 12.49
CA GLU A 94 -9.50 -4.08 13.06
C GLU A 94 -9.27 -5.03 11.89
N ALA A 95 -8.08 -5.63 11.78
CA ALA A 95 -7.83 -6.62 10.76
C ALA A 95 -8.92 -7.68 10.96
N ASP A 96 -9.97 -7.65 10.12
CA ASP A 96 -11.07 -8.58 10.18
C ASP A 96 -10.45 -9.95 10.41
N GLU A 97 -10.95 -10.65 11.43
CA GLU A 97 -10.50 -12.00 11.77
C GLU A 97 -10.22 -12.74 10.46
N PRO A 98 -8.99 -13.28 10.28
CA PRO A 98 -8.60 -13.84 9.00
C PRO A 98 -9.68 -14.83 8.59
N PHE A 99 -10.14 -14.81 7.34
CA PHE A 99 -11.34 -15.57 6.94
C PHE A 99 -11.27 -17.07 7.31
N TRP A 100 -10.06 -17.59 7.53
CA TRP A 100 -9.74 -18.92 8.07
C TRP A 100 -10.08 -19.15 9.56
N SER A 101 -10.57 -18.13 10.27
CA SER A 101 -11.01 -18.18 11.68
C SER A 101 -12.52 -18.45 11.83
N GLN A 102 -13.29 -18.50 10.74
CA GLN A 102 -14.71 -18.89 10.81
C GLN A 102 -14.85 -20.42 10.73
N PRO A 103 -15.68 -21.05 11.59
CA PRO A 103 -15.87 -22.51 11.64
C PRO A 103 -16.54 -23.08 10.39
#